data_AF-A0A7L5G681-F1
#
_entry.id   AF-A0A7L5G681-F1
#
_cell.length_a   1.000
_cell.length_b   1.000
_cell.length_c   1.000
_cell.angle_alpha   90.00
_cell.angle_beta   90.00
_cell.angle_gamma   90.00
#
_symmetry.space_group_name_H-M   'P 1'
#
loop_
_entity.id
_entity.type
_entity.pdbx_description
1 polymer ?
#
loop_
_entity_poly.entity_id
_entity_poly.type
_entity_poly.pdbx_seq_one_letter_code
_entity_poly.pdbx_strand_id
1 'polypeptide(L)' 'MSKTYQFASVITIGVTLFWFCYAMMQRHPQKWQFLTAGGIHFLMSIIINRQFTQKNRNYLGIIHGIFMVCFFGSGYFFL' A
#
# COMPACT_ATOMS: atom_id res chain seq x y z
N MET A 1 0.12 -10.75 -15.58
CA MET A 1 -0.90 -10.10 -14.74
C MET A 1 -2.07 -9.62 -15.59
N SER A 2 -3.30 -9.94 -15.18
CA SER A 2 -4.53 -9.43 -15.82
C SER A 2 -4.71 -7.92 -15.58
N LYS A 3 -5.34 -7.23 -16.53
CA LYS A 3 -5.65 -5.79 -16.47
C LYS A 3 -6.43 -5.42 -15.20
N THR A 4 -7.28 -6.33 -14.70
CA THR A 4 -8.07 -6.11 -13.49
C THR A 4 -7.19 -5.92 -12.25
N TYR A 5 -6.17 -6.76 -12.05
CA TYR A 5 -5.26 -6.62 -10.91
C TYR A 5 -4.38 -5.37 -11.02
N GLN A 6 -4.07 -4.95 -12.25
CA GLN A 6 -3.31 -3.72 -12.49
C GLN A 6 -4.13 -2.50 -12.09
N PHE A 7 -5.38 -2.46 -12.55
CA PHE A 7 -6.30 -1.40 -12.22
C PHE A 7 -6.60 -1.35 -10.72
N ALA A 8 -6.87 -2.51 -10.10
CA ALA A 8 -7.07 -2.60 -8.65
C ALA A 8 -5.86 -2.09 -7.87
N SER A 9 -4.64 -2.49 -8.25
CA SER A 9 -3.39 -2.02 -7.62
C SER A 9 -3.25 -0.50 -7.70
N VAL A 10 -3.48 0.09 -8.88
CA VAL A 10 -3.41 1.54 -9.06
C VAL A 10 -4.47 2.27 -8.23
N ILE A 11 -5.71 1.76 -8.20
CA ILE A 11 -6.78 2.32 -7.34
C ILE A 11 -6.39 2.24 -5.86
N THR A 12 -5.89 1.10 -5.40
CA THR A 12 -5.46 0.92 -4.00
C THR A 12 -4.41 1.95 -3.62
N ILE A 13 -3.42 2.20 -4.49
CA ILE A 13 -2.42 3.25 -4.27
C ILE A 13 -3.07 4.63 -4.21
N GLY A 14 -3.97 4.95 -5.15
CA GLY A 14 -4.66 6.24 -5.16
C GLY A 14 -5.48 6.50 -3.89
N VAL A 15 -6.26 5.51 -3.46
CA VAL A 15 -7.11 5.58 -2.26
C VAL A 15 -6.26 5.72 -1.00
N THR A 16 -5.16 4.97 -0.88
CA THR A 16 -4.28 5.04 0.30
C THR A 16 -3.51 6.35 0.37
N LEU A 17 -3.11 6.93 -0.76
CA LEU A 17 -2.53 8.29 -0.80
C LEU A 17 -3.56 9.35 -0.39
N PHE A 18 -4.79 9.27 -0.91
CA PHE A 18 -5.86 10.17 -0.49
C PHE A 18 -6.17 10.04 1.01
N TRP A 19 -6.25 8.81 1.53
CA TRP A 19 -6.41 8.55 2.95
C TRP A 19 -5.25 9.13 3.75
N PHE A 20 -4.01 8.94 3.32
CA PHE A 20 -2.83 9.50 3.99
C PHE A 20 -2.93 11.03 4.09
N CYS A 21 -3.28 11.72 3.00
CA CYS A 21 -3.51 13.17 3.03
C CYS A 21 -4.57 13.55 4.07
N TYR A 22 -5.70 12.83 4.10
CA TYR A 22 -6.75 13.03 5.09
C TYR A 22 -6.24 12.81 6.53
N ALA A 23 -5.48 11.75 6.79
CA ALA A 23 -4.91 11.47 8.12
C ALA A 23 -3.94 12.56 8.59
N MET A 24 -3.13 13.11 7.68
CA MET A 24 -2.21 14.22 7.99
C MET A 24 -2.91 15.54 8.28
N MET A 25 -4.17 15.71 7.82
CA MET A 25 -4.99 16.89 8.16
C MET A 25 -5.65 16.77 9.54
N GLN A 26 -5.65 15.59 10.16
CA GLN A 26 -6.21 15.41 11.49
C GLN A 26 -5.27 16.02 12.54
N ARG A 27 -5.85 16.69 13.55
CA ARG A 27 -5.08 17.24 14.69
C ARG A 27 -4.30 16.17 15.44
N HIS A 28 -4.84 14.96 15.53
CA HIS A 28 -4.21 13.78 16.11
C HIS A 28 -4.40 12.59 15.17
N PRO A 29 -3.42 12.33 14.29
CA PRO A 29 -3.52 11.22 13.34
C PRO A 29 -3.64 9.89 14.09
N GLN A 30 -4.51 9.01 13.62
CA GLN A 30 -4.82 7.77 14.33
C GLN A 30 -3.91 6.64 13.84
N LYS A 31 -3.15 6.00 14.74
CA LYS A 31 -2.22 4.91 14.42
C LYS A 31 -2.84 3.82 13.54
N TRP A 32 -4.10 3.44 13.82
CA TRP A 32 -4.80 2.39 13.10
C TRP A 32 -4.96 2.69 11.60
N GLN A 33 -5.04 3.96 11.19
CA GLN A 33 -5.16 4.33 9.77
C GLN A 33 -3.90 3.94 9.00
N PHE A 34 -2.73 4.14 9.61
CA PHE A 34 -1.43 3.80 9.04
C PHE A 34 -1.21 2.28 9.06
N LEU A 35 -1.54 1.61 10.16
CA LEU A 35 -1.42 0.15 10.26
C LEU A 35 -2.33 -0.56 9.25
N THR A 36 -3.57 -0.08 9.06
CA THR A 36 -4.50 -0.61 8.06
C THR A 36 -3.99 -0.38 6.65
N ALA A 37 -3.49 0.82 6.33
CA ALA A 37 -2.87 1.07 5.03
C ALA A 37 -1.67 0.13 4.78
N GLY A 38 -0.80 -0.05 5.78
CA GLY A 38 0.32 -0.99 5.72
C GLY A 38 -0.13 -2.42 5.43
N GLY A 39 -1.17 -2.90 6.13
CA GLY A 39 -1.76 -4.22 5.91
C GLY A 39 -2.37 -4.41 4.52
N ILE A 40 -3.07 -3.41 4.00
CA ILE A 40 -3.61 -3.42 2.63
C ILE A 40 -2.46 -3.55 1.62
N HIS A 41 -1.40 -2.77 1.78
CA HIS A 41 -0.24 -2.84 0.90
C HIS A 41 0.54 -4.16 1.03
N PHE A 42 0.61 -4.75 2.23
CA PHE A 42 1.17 -6.09 2.42
C PHE A 42 0.39 -7.13 1.60
N LEU A 43 -0.93 -7.20 1.77
CA LEU A 43 -1.79 -8.14 1.04
C LEU A 43 -1.67 -7.93 -0.47
N MET A 44 -1.67 -6.68 -0.91
CA MET A 44 -1.59 -6.36 -2.33
C MET A 44 -0.21 -6.70 -2.91
N SER A 45 0.87 -6.57 -2.14
CA SER A 45 2.20 -7.02 -2.56
C SER A 45 2.24 -8.53 -2.83
N ILE A 46 1.59 -9.34 -1.99
CA ILE A 46 1.50 -10.80 -2.15
C ILE A 46 0.65 -11.14 -3.38
N ILE A 47 -0.53 -10.54 -3.51
CA ILE A 47 -1.44 -10.78 -4.64
C ILE A 47 -0.74 -10.45 -5.97
N ILE A 48 -0.10 -9.29 -6.06
CA ILE A 48 0.57 -8.84 -7.28
C ILE A 48 1.81 -9.70 -7.57
N ASN A 49 2.61 -10.06 -6.56
CA ASN A 49 3.74 -10.98 -6.75
C ASN A 49 3.32 -12.33 -7.31
N ARG A 50 2.19 -12.90 -6.85
CA ARG A 50 1.65 -14.15 -7.42
C ARG A 50 1.22 -14.04 -8.88
N GLN A 51 0.91 -12.84 -9.38
CA GLN A 51 0.48 -12.59 -10.76
C GLN A 51 1.65 -12.34 -11.74
N PHE A 52 2.89 -12.30 -11.24
CA PHE A 52 4.12 -12.05 -12.00
C PHE A 52 5.02 -13.30 -11.99
N THR A 53 4.59 -14.35 -12.69
CA THR A 53 5.38 -15.60 -12.85
C THR A 53 6.40 -15.55 -13.99
N GLN A 54 6.27 -14.64 -14.97
CA GLN A 54 7.10 -14.66 -16.19
C GLN A 54 7.80 -13.32 -16.54
N LYS A 55 7.58 -12.24 -15.78
CA LYS A 55 8.18 -10.94 -16.08
C LYS A 55 9.38 -10.68 -15.17
N ASN A 56 10.50 -10.27 -15.76
CA ASN A 56 11.76 -10.00 -15.04
C ASN A 56 11.67 -8.91 -13.96
N ARG A 57 10.65 -8.04 -13.98
CA ARG A 57 10.47 -6.97 -12.99
C ARG A 57 9.01 -6.78 -12.59
N ASN A 58 8.74 -6.81 -11.28
CA ASN A 58 7.44 -6.53 -10.69
C ASN A 58 7.44 -5.19 -9.92
N TYR A 59 7.40 -4.09 -10.68
CA TYR A 59 7.43 -2.74 -10.09
C TYR A 59 6.25 -2.48 -9.13
N LEU A 60 5.05 -2.98 -9.46
CA LEU A 60 3.87 -2.78 -8.60
C LEU A 60 4.00 -3.52 -7.27
N GLY A 61 4.51 -4.75 -7.28
CA GLY A 61 4.80 -5.48 -6.05
C GLY A 61 5.82 -4.76 -5.17
N ILE A 62 6.88 -4.20 -5.77
CA ILE A 62 7.89 -3.40 -5.05
C ILE A 62 7.27 -2.15 -4.44
N ILE A 63 6.45 -1.41 -5.20
CA ILE A 63 5.76 -0.21 -4.72
C ILE A 63 4.86 -0.54 -3.52
N HIS A 64 4.08 -1.62 -3.61
CA HIS A 64 3.28 -2.08 -2.47
C HIS A 64 4.16 -2.47 -1.27
N GLY A 65 5.31 -3.13 -1.48
CA GLY A 65 6.27 -3.42 -0.42
C GLY A 65 6.83 -2.17 0.26
N ILE A 66 7.21 -1.14 -0.52
CA ILE A 66 7.69 0.14 0.01
C ILE A 66 6.60 0.81 0.85
N PHE A 67 5.38 0.93 0.32
CA PHE A 67 4.27 1.51 1.07
C PHE A 67 3.93 0.74 2.33
N MET A 68 3.98 -0.60 2.29
CA MET A 68 3.81 -1.43 3.48
C MET A 68 4.79 -1.02 4.57
N VAL A 69 6.10 -0.96 4.25
CA VAL A 69 7.14 -0.59 5.22
C VAL A 69 6.94 0.83 5.73
N CYS A 70 6.68 1.80 4.84
CA CYS A 70 6.44 3.18 5.23
C CYS A 70 5.24 3.33 6.17
N PHE A 71 4.09 2.74 5.82
CA PHE A 71 2.86 2.88 6.60
C PHE A 71 2.94 2.15 7.95
N PHE A 72 3.47 0.91 7.99
CA PHE A 72 3.71 0.25 9.27
C PHE A 72 4.72 1.00 10.12
N GLY A 73 5.82 1.46 9.52
CA GLY A 73 6.84 2.25 10.21
C GLY A 73 6.25 3.53 10.82
N SER A 74 5.49 4.30 10.04
CA SER A 74 4.80 5.51 10.50
C SER A 74 3.83 5.22 11.64
N GLY A 75 2.99 4.19 11.51
CA GLY A 75 1.99 3.84 12.52
C GLY A 75 2.55 3.25 13.82
N TYR A 76 3.75 2.67 13.78
CA TYR A 76 4.36 2.01 14.95
C TYR A 76 5.38 2.89 15.67
N PHE A 77 6.18 3.68 14.95
CA PHE A 77 7.30 4.43 15.53
C PHE A 77 7.08 5.95 15.64
N PHE A 78 6.27 6.56 14.78
CA PHE A 78 6.20 8.02 14.66
C PHE A 78 4.89 8.64 15.18
N LEU A 79 3.79 7.88 15.16
CA LEU A 79 2.49 8.22 15.77
C LEU A 79 2.28 7.38 17.02
#